data_AF-A0A8T4ZUB1-F1
#
_entry.id   AF-A0A8T4ZUB1-F1
#
_cell.length_a   1.000
_cell.length_b   1.000
_cell.length_c   1.000
_cell.angle_alpha   90.00
_cell.angle_beta   90.00
_cell.angle_gamma   90.00
#
_symmetry.space_group_name_H-M   'P 1'
#
loop_
_entity.id
_entity.type
_entity.pdbx_description
1 polymer ?
#
loop_
_entity_poly.entity_id
_entity_poly.type
_entity_poly.pdbx_seq_one_letter_code
_entity_poly.pdbx_strand_id
1 'polypeptide(L)'
;MDLQFYHQQGFEGFFDRNPPADAWFPDPLSRWLFHRLLWNPHIDLKAARADFFKHYYGPAANLMHDLREKIECLMFEKPARKAVDELYTLEEKIDDIMPIVECDDTLATRVKGMQLWIRYCALCKDSEFHEKITHDKEGGRRREEH
;
A
#
# COMPACT_ATOMS: atom_id res chain seq x y z
N MET A 1 -5.24 11.12 -6.87
CA MET A 1 -4.49 10.47 -7.97
C MET A 1 -4.38 11.47 -9.11
N ASP A 2 -3.21 11.55 -9.75
CA ASP A 2 -2.85 12.70 -10.60
C ASP A 2 -3.67 12.80 -11.89
N LEU A 3 -4.21 11.68 -12.40
CA LEU A 3 -5.08 11.66 -13.58
C LEU A 3 -6.30 12.59 -13.48
N GLN A 4 -6.95 12.63 -12.31
CA GLN A 4 -8.08 13.55 -12.07
C GLN A 4 -7.64 15.00 -12.08
N PHE A 5 -6.49 15.28 -11.47
CA PHE A 5 -5.91 16.61 -11.45
C PHE A 5 -5.57 17.07 -12.89
N TYR A 6 -4.88 16.25 -13.68
CA TYR A 6 -4.55 16.60 -15.07
C TYR A 6 -5.80 16.83 -15.92
N HIS A 7 -6.81 15.98 -15.79
CA HIS A 7 -8.07 16.20 -16.49
C HIS A 7 -8.74 17.53 -16.08
N GLN A 8 -8.72 17.89 -14.79
CA GLN A 8 -9.23 19.19 -14.30
C GLN A 8 -8.43 20.39 -14.83
N GLN A 9 -7.16 20.19 -15.18
CA GLN A 9 -6.32 21.22 -15.82
C GLN A 9 -6.51 21.30 -17.35
N GLY A 10 -7.43 20.52 -17.92
CA GLY A 10 -7.73 20.54 -19.36
C GLY A 10 -6.79 19.69 -20.22
N PHE A 11 -6.01 18.78 -19.62
CA PHE A 11 -5.24 17.81 -20.39
C PHE A 11 -6.19 16.77 -21.01
N GLU A 12 -6.17 16.66 -22.34
CA GLU A 12 -7.03 15.75 -23.11
C GLU A 12 -6.43 14.35 -23.31
N GLY A 13 -5.20 14.13 -22.84
CA GLY A 13 -4.51 12.87 -22.96
C GLY A 13 -3.46 12.68 -21.87
N PHE A 14 -3.19 11.42 -21.54
CA PHE A 14 -2.17 11.04 -20.58
C PHE A 14 -1.27 9.97 -21.20
N PHE A 15 0.04 10.21 -21.16
CA PHE A 15 1.04 9.26 -21.61
C PHE A 15 2.04 9.03 -20.49
N ASP A 16 1.99 7.84 -19.90
CA ASP A 16 2.99 7.40 -18.93
C ASP A 16 4.06 6.58 -19.65
N ARG A 17 5.34 6.91 -19.43
CA ARG A 17 6.46 6.09 -19.93
C ARG A 17 6.70 4.86 -19.08
N ASN A 18 6.17 4.83 -17.86
CA ASN A 18 6.13 3.69 -16.96
C ASN A 18 4.68 3.54 -16.45
N PRO A 19 3.72 3.12 -17.31
CA PRO A 19 2.49 2.55 -16.74
C PRO A 19 2.94 1.46 -15.76
N PRO A 20 2.27 1.22 -14.62
CA PRO A 20 2.72 0.25 -13.61
C PRO A 20 3.06 -1.08 -14.30
N ALA A 21 4.34 -1.24 -14.59
CA ALA A 21 4.83 -2.23 -15.53
C ALA A 21 4.83 -3.55 -14.77
N ASP A 22 4.54 -4.64 -15.47
CA ASP A 22 4.38 -5.99 -14.88
C ASP A 22 5.57 -6.42 -14.00
N ALA A 23 6.74 -5.76 -14.12
CA ALA A 23 7.95 -6.11 -13.41
C ALA A 23 8.31 -5.23 -12.19
N TRP A 24 7.78 -4.01 -12.02
CA TRP A 24 8.37 -3.04 -11.06
C TRP A 24 7.48 -2.63 -9.89
N PHE A 25 6.16 -2.84 -9.96
CA PHE A 25 5.29 -2.54 -8.82
C PHE A 25 4.09 -3.51 -8.78
N PRO A 26 4.18 -4.62 -8.03
CA PRO A 26 3.14 -5.65 -7.98
C PRO A 26 2.02 -5.23 -7.03
N ASP A 27 1.43 -4.03 -7.21
CA ASP A 27 0.23 -3.61 -6.49
C ASP A 27 -1.01 -3.70 -7.38
N PRO A 28 -1.81 -4.77 -7.26
CA PRO A 28 -3.00 -4.96 -8.09
C PRO A 28 -4.04 -3.86 -7.90
N LEU A 29 -4.11 -3.23 -6.72
CA LEU A 29 -5.05 -2.13 -6.45
C LEU A 29 -4.71 -0.89 -7.28
N SER A 30 -3.45 -0.43 -7.22
CA SER A 30 -3.01 0.75 -7.98
C SER A 30 -3.20 0.54 -9.48
N ARG A 31 -2.82 -0.64 -10.00
CA ARG A 31 -3.02 -0.98 -11.41
C ARG A 31 -4.50 -0.97 -11.79
N TRP A 32 -5.36 -1.57 -10.97
CA TRP A 32 -6.79 -1.61 -11.23
C TRP A 32 -7.42 -0.21 -11.23
N LEU A 33 -7.09 0.63 -10.24
CA LEU A 33 -7.58 2.01 -10.17
C LEU A 33 -7.07 2.86 -11.33
N PHE A 34 -5.80 2.69 -11.72
CA PHE A 34 -5.21 3.38 -12.86
C PHE A 34 -5.99 3.10 -14.15
N HIS A 35 -6.25 1.82 -14.45
CA HIS A 35 -7.05 1.46 -15.63
C HIS A 35 -8.49 1.99 -15.59
N ARG A 36 -9.13 2.00 -14.42
CA ARG A 36 -10.46 2.58 -14.24
C ARG A 36 -10.47 4.07 -14.54
N LEU A 37 -9.45 4.79 -14.10
CA LEU A 37 -9.31 6.23 -14.32
C LEU A 37 -8.99 6.60 -15.77
N LEU A 38 -8.23 5.76 -16.48
CA LEU A 38 -8.01 5.95 -17.92
C LEU A 38 -9.32 5.83 -18.72
N TRP A 39 -10.26 5.00 -18.26
CA TRP A 39 -11.58 4.88 -18.87
C TRP A 39 -12.56 5.98 -18.44
N ASN A 40 -12.57 6.30 -17.15
CA ASN A 40 -13.43 7.33 -16.58
C ASN A 40 -12.68 8.12 -15.49
N PRO A 41 -12.20 9.34 -15.80
CA PRO A 41 -11.48 10.15 -14.82
C PRO A 41 -12.37 10.59 -13.65
N HIS A 42 -13.70 10.61 -13.82
CA HIS A 42 -14.65 11.03 -12.79
C HIS A 42 -15.20 9.88 -11.94
N ILE A 43 -14.59 8.70 -11.99
CA ILE A 43 -15.02 7.58 -11.14
C ILE A 43 -14.90 7.93 -9.65
N ASP A 44 -15.88 7.49 -8.86
CA ASP A 44 -15.77 7.53 -7.39
C ASP A 44 -14.69 6.55 -6.94
N LEU A 45 -13.53 7.09 -6.55
CA LEU A 45 -12.38 6.30 -6.12
C LEU A 45 -12.64 5.49 -4.86
N LYS A 46 -13.50 5.98 -3.95
CA LYS A 46 -13.80 5.27 -2.70
C LYS A 46 -14.67 4.06 -3.00
N ALA A 47 -15.71 4.25 -3.82
CA ALA A 47 -16.55 3.14 -4.28
C ALA A 47 -15.74 2.14 -5.12
N ALA A 48 -14.87 2.62 -6.01
CA ALA A 48 -14.02 1.76 -6.83
C ALA A 48 -13.07 0.93 -5.95
N ARG A 49 -12.42 1.53 -4.96
CA ARG A 49 -11.55 0.79 -4.04
C ARG A 49 -12.33 -0.28 -3.27
N ALA A 50 -13.49 0.04 -2.72
CA ALA A 50 -14.34 -0.96 -2.06
C ALA A 50 -14.76 -2.11 -3.00
N ASP A 51 -15.10 -1.78 -4.25
CA ASP A 51 -15.39 -2.76 -5.31
C ASP A 51 -14.20 -3.69 -5.58
N PHE A 52 -12.98 -3.13 -5.66
CA PHE A 52 -11.77 -3.92 -5.82
C PHE A 52 -11.58 -4.90 -4.67
N PHE A 53 -11.62 -4.45 -3.41
CA PHE A 53 -11.38 -5.33 -2.26
C PHE A 53 -12.41 -6.45 -2.18
N LYS A 54 -13.69 -6.13 -2.41
CA LYS A 54 -14.79 -7.09 -2.44
C LYS A 54 -14.54 -8.22 -3.43
N HIS A 55 -14.11 -7.90 -4.65
CA HIS A 55 -13.93 -8.90 -5.72
C HIS A 55 -12.55 -9.58 -5.69
N TYR A 56 -11.52 -8.88 -5.23
CA TYR A 56 -10.15 -9.40 -5.23
C TYR A 56 -9.85 -10.27 -4.01
N TYR A 57 -10.39 -9.93 -2.83
CA TYR A 57 -10.14 -10.65 -1.57
C TYR A 57 -11.36 -11.43 -1.05
N GLY A 58 -12.54 -11.28 -1.68
CA GLY A 58 -13.72 -12.08 -1.36
C GLY A 58 -14.12 -11.97 0.12
N PRO A 59 -14.23 -13.08 0.86
CA PRO A 59 -14.60 -13.07 2.28
C PRO A 59 -13.67 -12.23 3.18
N ALA A 60 -12.41 -12.07 2.80
CA ALA A 60 -11.42 -11.27 3.55
C ALA A 60 -11.44 -9.77 3.20
N ALA A 61 -12.35 -9.32 2.33
CA ALA A 61 -12.35 -7.97 1.76
C ALA A 61 -12.27 -6.84 2.79
N ASN A 62 -13.11 -6.89 3.83
CA ASN A 62 -13.16 -5.81 4.83
C ASN A 62 -11.85 -5.73 5.64
N LEU A 63 -11.33 -6.88 6.08
CA LEU A 63 -10.08 -6.94 6.84
C LEU A 63 -8.90 -6.44 6.00
N MET A 64 -8.85 -6.84 4.72
CA MET A 64 -7.80 -6.41 3.81
C MET A 64 -7.89 -4.93 3.45
N HIS A 65 -9.10 -4.40 3.33
CA HIS A 65 -9.33 -2.98 3.10
C HIS A 65 -8.80 -2.15 4.28
N ASP A 66 -9.20 -2.50 5.50
CA ASP A 66 -8.79 -1.79 6.72
C ASP A 66 -7.28 -1.89 6.96
N LEU A 67 -6.71 -3.06 6.67
CA LEU A 67 -5.27 -3.29 6.76
C LEU A 67 -4.51 -2.39 5.77
N ARG A 68 -4.96 -2.36 4.51
CA ARG A 68 -4.37 -1.50 3.47
C ARG A 68 -4.42 -0.03 3.85
N GLU A 69 -5.56 0.47 4.34
CA GLU A 69 -5.69 1.87 4.76
C GLU A 69 -4.72 2.24 5.87
N LYS A 70 -4.56 1.37 6.88
CA LYS A 70 -3.61 1.60 7.98
C LYS A 70 -2.17 1.66 7.48
N ILE A 71 -1.78 0.73 6.61
CA ILE A 71 -0.43 0.70 6.04
C ILE A 71 -0.16 1.96 5.22
N GLU A 72 -1.11 2.37 4.37
CA GLU A 72 -0.96 3.61 3.59
C GLU A 72 -0.78 4.82 4.50
N CYS A 73 -1.60 4.96 5.56
CA CYS A 73 -1.42 6.02 6.55
C CYS A 73 -0.01 6.03 7.15
N LEU A 74 0.49 4.87 7.62
CA LEU A 74 1.84 4.73 8.19
C LEU A 74 2.94 5.07 7.18
N MET A 75 2.74 4.73 5.91
CA MET A 75 3.70 5.04 4.84
C MET A 75 3.81 6.53 4.56
N PHE A 76 2.75 7.32 4.79
CA PHE A 76 2.79 8.79 4.68
C PHE A 76 3.23 9.51 5.97
N GLU A 77 3.35 8.80 7.09
CA GLU A 77 3.88 9.36 8.32
C GLU A 77 5.39 9.61 8.24
N LYS A 78 5.87 10.56 9.07
CA LYS A 78 7.29 10.83 9.22
C LYS A 78 8.02 9.57 9.70
N PRO A 79 9.22 9.27 9.17
CA PRO A 79 9.99 8.11 9.61
C PRO A 79 10.25 8.13 11.12
N ALA A 80 9.79 7.10 11.80
CA ALA A 80 9.90 6.89 13.23
C ALA A 80 9.87 5.39 13.55
N ARG A 81 10.61 4.96 14.57
CA ARG A 81 10.67 3.55 14.98
C ARG A 81 9.28 2.95 15.24
N LYS A 82 8.40 3.70 15.90
CA LYS A 82 7.01 3.30 16.14
C LYS A 82 6.26 2.91 14.86
N ALA A 83 6.41 3.68 13.77
CA ALA A 83 5.74 3.39 12.52
C ALA A 83 6.27 2.09 11.87
N VAL A 84 7.58 1.84 12.00
CA VAL A 84 8.22 0.59 11.54
C VAL A 84 7.69 -0.60 12.35
N ASP A 85 7.68 -0.51 13.68
CA ASP A 85 7.20 -1.59 14.55
C ASP A 85 5.71 -1.88 14.32
N GLU A 86 4.90 -0.84 14.07
CA GLU A 86 3.48 -0.98 13.76
C GLU A 86 3.26 -1.70 12.41
N LEU A 87 4.08 -1.42 11.39
CA LEU A 87 4.02 -2.15 10.12
C LEU A 87 4.34 -3.65 10.29
N TYR A 88 5.34 -4.01 11.10
CA TYR A 88 5.62 -5.42 11.41
C TYR A 88 4.46 -6.08 12.19
N THR A 89 3.84 -5.36 13.14
CA THR A 89 2.65 -5.86 13.84
C THR A 89 1.47 -6.08 12.88
N LEU A 90 1.33 -5.24 11.85
CA LEU A 90 0.31 -5.42 10.81
C LEU A 90 0.62 -6.61 9.88
N GLU A 91 1.89 -6.92 9.63
CA GLU A 91 2.32 -8.12 8.90
C GLU A 91 1.90 -9.39 9.63
N GLU A 92 2.14 -9.46 10.95
CA GLU A 92 1.77 -10.61 11.79
C GLU A 92 0.25 -10.87 11.81
N LYS A 93 -0.57 -9.81 11.76
CA LYS A 93 -2.04 -9.93 11.73
C LYS A 93 -2.58 -10.59 10.46
N ILE A 94 -1.77 -10.76 9.41
CA ILE A 94 -2.19 -11.54 8.25
C ILE A 94 -2.46 -13.00 8.64
N ASP A 95 -1.75 -13.54 9.62
CA ASP A 95 -1.92 -14.93 10.05
C ASP A 95 -3.33 -15.18 10.60
N ASP A 96 -3.97 -14.16 11.18
CA ASP A 96 -5.38 -14.22 11.63
C ASP A 96 -6.39 -14.24 10.45
N ILE A 97 -5.97 -13.77 9.27
CA ILE A 97 -6.80 -13.70 8.05
C ILE A 97 -6.71 -15.01 7.25
N MET A 98 -5.57 -15.72 7.32
CA MET A 98 -5.33 -16.95 6.56
C MET A 98 -6.42 -18.03 6.72
N PRO A 99 -6.97 -18.31 7.92
CA PRO A 99 -8.04 -19.29 8.09
C PRO A 99 -9.32 -18.95 7.30
N ILE A 100 -9.58 -17.68 7.00
CA ILE A 100 -10.77 -17.22 6.26
C ILE A 100 -10.70 -17.63 4.79
N VAL A 101 -9.48 -17.77 4.25
CA VAL A 101 -9.22 -18.02 2.84
C VAL A 101 -8.58 -19.40 2.58
N GLU A 102 -8.47 -20.25 3.61
CA GLU A 102 -7.72 -21.51 3.55
C GLU A 102 -8.22 -22.49 2.48
N CYS A 103 -9.52 -22.45 2.17
CA CYS A 103 -10.11 -23.33 1.15
C CYS A 103 -10.00 -22.80 -0.29
N ASP A 104 -9.39 -21.63 -0.51
CA ASP A 104 -9.20 -21.03 -1.84
C ASP A 104 -7.73 -20.65 -2.03
N ASP A 105 -6.99 -21.50 -2.75
CA ASP A 105 -5.57 -21.31 -3.04
C ASP A 105 -5.29 -19.95 -3.70
N THR A 106 -6.20 -19.47 -4.56
CA THR A 106 -6.02 -18.19 -5.25
C THR A 106 -6.12 -17.03 -4.27
N LEU A 107 -7.12 -17.04 -3.39
CA LEU A 107 -7.26 -16.03 -2.34
C LEU A 107 -6.11 -16.11 -1.35
N ALA A 108 -5.70 -17.31 -0.92
CA ALA A 108 -4.55 -17.52 -0.04
C ALA A 108 -3.26 -16.93 -0.66
N THR A 109 -3.01 -17.13 -1.96
CA THR A 109 -1.88 -16.49 -2.66
C THR A 109 -1.97 -14.97 -2.64
N ARG A 110 -3.17 -14.40 -2.86
CA ARG A 110 -3.37 -12.93 -2.81
C ARG A 110 -3.14 -12.36 -1.42
N VAL A 111 -3.57 -13.07 -0.36
CA VAL A 111 -3.34 -12.70 1.04
C VAL A 111 -1.85 -12.71 1.37
N LYS A 112 -1.12 -13.76 0.96
CA LYS A 112 0.35 -13.82 1.08
C LYS A 112 1.04 -12.71 0.30
N GLY A 113 0.52 -12.35 -0.87
CA GLY A 113 1.00 -11.21 -1.65
C GLY A 113 0.88 -9.89 -0.90
N MET A 114 -0.25 -9.67 -0.21
CA MET A 114 -0.42 -8.52 0.69
C MET A 114 0.63 -8.56 1.82
N GLN A 115 0.81 -9.69 2.50
CA GLN A 115 1.82 -9.85 3.57
C GLN A 115 3.22 -9.42 3.14
N LEU A 116 3.67 -9.91 1.98
CA LEU A 116 4.97 -9.54 1.40
C LEU A 116 5.06 -8.03 1.12
N TRP A 117 3.96 -7.42 0.66
CA TRP A 117 3.90 -5.98 0.47
C TRP A 117 3.99 -5.20 1.79
N ILE A 118 3.33 -5.65 2.88
CA ILE A 118 3.47 -5.04 4.22
C ILE A 118 4.93 -5.07 4.66
N ARG A 119 5.58 -6.23 4.52
CA ARG A 119 6.99 -6.40 4.86
C ARG A 119 7.89 -5.46 4.07
N TYR A 120 7.64 -5.34 2.77
CA TYR A 120 8.35 -4.38 1.92
C TYR A 120 8.18 -2.95 2.42
N CYS A 121 6.94 -2.54 2.74
CA CYS A 121 6.67 -1.23 3.34
C CYS A 121 7.42 -1.01 4.65
N ALA A 122 7.46 -2.01 5.54
CA ALA A 122 8.21 -1.95 6.80
C ALA A 122 9.70 -1.71 6.55
N LEU A 123 10.30 -2.45 5.61
CA LEU A 123 11.71 -2.31 5.24
C LEU A 123 12.01 -0.93 4.62
N CYS A 124 11.14 -0.43 3.75
CA CYS A 124 11.29 0.92 3.19
C CYS A 124 11.24 1.98 4.30
N LYS A 125 10.26 1.89 5.21
CA LYS A 125 10.11 2.85 6.31
C LYS A 125 11.29 2.79 7.28
N ASP A 126 11.84 1.61 7.52
CA ASP A 126 13.04 1.42 8.35
C ASP A 126 14.27 2.03 7.69
N SER A 127 14.43 1.86 6.38
CA SER A 127 15.48 2.53 5.60
C SER A 127 15.38 4.05 5.70
N GLU A 128 14.19 4.64 5.54
CA GLU A 128 13.97 6.09 5.70
C GLU A 128 14.29 6.56 7.12
N PHE A 129 13.98 5.75 8.14
CA PHE A 129 14.29 6.04 9.53
C PHE A 129 15.81 6.00 9.79
N HIS A 130 16.50 5.01 9.24
CA HIS A 130 17.95 4.90 9.31
C HIS A 130 18.66 6.08 8.62
N GLU A 131 18.23 6.48 7.43
CA GLU A 131 18.76 7.65 6.73
C GLU A 131 18.60 8.91 7.59
N LYS A 132 17.41 9.12 8.17
CA LYS A 132 17.14 10.24 9.06
C LYS A 132 18.08 10.28 10.28
N ILE A 133 18.30 9.14 10.94
CA ILE A 133 19.20 9.04 12.10
C ILE A 133 20.65 9.32 11.70
N THR A 134 21.10 8.75 10.59
CA THR A 134 22.50 8.81 10.17
C THR A 134 22.88 10.17 9.60
N HIS A 135 21.93 10.88 8.97
CA HIS A 135 22.13 12.24 8.46
C HIS A 135 21.88 13.34 9.50
N ASP A 136 21.16 13.06 10.59
CA ASP A 136 21.01 13.95 11.76
C ASP A 136 21.98 13.56 12.90
N LYS A 137 23.23 14.01 12.79
CA LYS A 137 24.30 13.69 13.75
C LYS A 137 24.01 14.12 15.20
N GLU A 138 23.15 15.12 15.41
CA GLU A 138 22.75 15.59 16.75
C GLU A 138 21.49 14.89 17.29
N GLY A 139 20.62 14.38 16.42
CA GLY A 139 19.42 13.62 16.76
C GLY A 139 19.69 12.12 16.98
N GLY A 140 20.64 11.53 16.24
CA GLY A 140 21.00 10.12 16.38
C GLY A 140 21.59 9.78 17.74
N ARG A 141 22.50 10.62 18.27
CA ARG A 141 23.11 10.42 19.60
C ARG A 141 22.12 10.46 20.75
N ARG A 142 21.00 11.18 20.63
CA ARG A 142 19.99 11.32 21.69
C ARG A 142 19.03 10.12 21.80
N ARG A 143 19.04 9.19 20.83
CA ARG A 143 18.11 8.05 20.78
C ARG A 143 18.78 6.69 20.88
N GLU A 144 20.11 6.62 20.83
CA GLU A 144 20.86 5.41 21.18
C GLU A 144 20.98 5.20 22.71
N GLU A 145 20.64 6.21 23.51
CA GLU A 145 20.73 6.18 24.98
C GLU A 145 19.42 5.81 25.70
N HIS A 146 18.36 5.42 24.99
CA HIS A 146 17.02 5.15 25.56
C HIS A 146 16.30 4.00 24.88
#